data_AF-A0A1B6JAE4-F1
#
_entry.id   AF-A0A1B6JAE4-F1
#
_cell.length_a   1.000
_cell.length_b   1.000
_cell.length_c   1.000
_cell.angle_alpha   90.00
_cell.angle_beta   90.00
_cell.angle_gamma   90.00
#
_symmetry.space_group_name_H-M   'P 1'
#
loop_
_entity.id
_entity.type
_entity.pdbx_description
1 polymer ?
#
loop_
_entity_poly.entity_id
_entity_poly.type
_entity_poly.pdbx_seq_one_letter_code
_entity_poly.pdbx_strand_id
1 'polypeptide(L)'
;EIESIAGNRNCPVLPLHHLPRHLYTNHGLHMNKRGKSRVAEMIVKIINKNNNLNKTHSTLNTPCPSLLPIEGGISVVEADMREVFEEVKNTSSIAFSVIRFSYVSRSGCDF
;
A
#
# COMPACT_ATOMS: atom_id res chain seq x y z
N GLU A 1 0.60 -6.34 22.64
CA GLU A 1 1.43 -7.15 21.71
C GLU A 1 1.19 -6.81 20.24
N ILE A 2 -0.05 -6.95 19.73
CA ILE A 2 -0.38 -6.66 18.32
C ILE A 2 -0.02 -5.22 17.89
N GLU A 3 -0.25 -4.23 18.75
CA GLU A 3 0.10 -2.83 18.45
C GLU A 3 1.62 -2.61 18.29
N SER A 4 2.44 -3.33 19.08
CA SER A 4 3.91 -3.26 18.97
C SER A 4 4.40 -3.86 17.65
N ILE A 5 3.81 -4.98 17.21
CA ILE A 5 4.14 -5.61 15.93
C ILE A 5 3.73 -4.72 14.75
N ALA A 6 2.57 -4.08 14.83
CA ALA A 6 2.06 -3.21 13.79
C ALA A 6 2.86 -1.92 13.64
N GLY A 7 3.35 -1.36 14.75
CA GLY A 7 4.27 -0.21 14.75
C GLY A 7 5.55 -0.47 13.95
N ASN A 8 6.11 -1.68 14.08
CA ASN A 8 7.31 -2.07 13.33
C ASN A 8 7.08 -2.26 11.82
N ARG A 9 5.83 -2.49 11.40
CA ARG A 9 5.47 -2.78 9.99
C ARG A 9 4.77 -1.61 9.29
N ASN A 10 4.72 -0.44 9.93
CA ASN A 10 4.01 0.75 9.44
C ASN A 10 2.56 0.43 9.00
N CYS A 11 1.90 -0.49 9.71
CA CYS A 11 0.55 -0.93 9.40
C CYS A 11 -0.43 -0.22 10.34
N PRO A 12 -1.40 0.56 9.84
CA PRO A 12 -2.36 1.25 10.69
C PRO A 12 -3.27 0.23 11.41
N VAL A 13 -3.28 0.28 12.74
CA VAL A 13 -4.16 -0.56 13.57
C VAL A 13 -5.47 0.17 13.83
N LEU A 14 -6.58 -0.54 13.66
CA LEU A 14 -7.90 -0.01 13.95
C LEU A 14 -8.30 -0.33 15.41
N PRO A 15 -8.62 0.68 16.25
CA PRO A 15 -8.91 0.47 17.67
C PRO A 15 -10.34 -0.03 17.88
N LEU A 16 -10.60 -1.29 17.49
CA LEU A 16 -11.94 -1.89 17.59
C LEU A 16 -12.44 -1.97 19.05
N HIS A 17 -11.53 -2.07 20.02
CA HIS A 17 -11.86 -2.14 21.44
C HIS A 17 -12.51 -0.86 21.99
N HIS A 18 -12.37 0.28 21.30
CA HIS A 18 -13.03 1.53 21.68
C HIS A 18 -14.46 1.66 21.15
N LEU A 19 -14.94 0.69 20.36
CA LEU A 19 -16.28 0.77 19.79
C LEU A 19 -17.35 0.43 20.85
N PRO A 20 -18.47 1.19 20.87
CA PRO A 20 -19.52 0.97 21.85
C PRO A 20 -20.24 -0.36 21.64
N ARG A 21 -20.70 -0.96 22.76
CA ARG A 21 -21.29 -2.31 22.80
C ARG A 21 -22.48 -2.52 21.86
N HIS A 22 -23.24 -1.47 21.56
CA HIS A 22 -24.42 -1.52 20.69
C HIS A 22 -24.09 -1.73 19.20
N LEU A 23 -22.80 -1.68 18.81
CA LEU A 23 -22.35 -2.00 17.45
C LEU A 23 -22.06 -3.49 17.25
N TYR A 24 -22.14 -4.28 18.33
CA TYR A 24 -21.92 -5.71 18.33
C TYR A 24 -23.25 -6.48 18.39
N THR A 25 -23.21 -7.77 18.10
CA THR A 25 -24.31 -8.71 18.33
C THR A 25 -24.52 -8.94 19.82
N ASN A 26 -25.62 -9.56 20.22
CA ASN A 26 -25.88 -9.84 21.63
C ASN A 26 -24.79 -10.71 22.28
N HIS A 27 -24.12 -11.57 21.50
CA HIS A 27 -22.98 -12.37 21.96
C HIS A 27 -21.66 -11.60 22.07
N GLY A 28 -21.60 -10.34 21.62
CA GLY A 28 -20.45 -9.43 21.80
C GLY A 28 -19.25 -9.69 20.89
N LEU A 29 -19.12 -10.88 20.32
CA LEU A 29 -18.00 -11.25 19.46
C LEU A 29 -18.09 -10.66 18.05
N HIS A 30 -19.30 -10.66 17.46
CA HIS A 30 -19.51 -10.25 16.07
C HIS A 30 -20.07 -8.84 15.99
N MET A 31 -19.77 -8.13 14.91
CA MET A 31 -20.40 -6.84 14.64
C MET A 31 -21.76 -6.99 13.96
N ASN A 32 -22.73 -6.19 14.39
CA ASN A 32 -24.02 -6.10 13.72
C ASN A 32 -23.91 -5.28 12.41
N LYS A 33 -25.03 -5.09 11.69
CA LYS A 33 -25.03 -4.32 10.42
C LYS A 33 -24.47 -2.91 10.61
N ARG A 34 -24.85 -2.23 11.70
CA ARG A 34 -24.38 -0.88 12.03
C ARG A 34 -22.89 -0.85 12.38
N GLY A 35 -22.41 -1.82 13.15
CA GLY A 35 -21.00 -1.95 13.50
C GLY A 35 -20.11 -2.16 12.27
N LYS A 36 -20.52 -3.04 11.36
CA LYS A 36 -19.82 -3.25 10.08
C LYS A 36 -19.74 -1.97 9.24
N SER A 37 -20.84 -1.24 9.11
CA SER A 37 -20.85 0.06 8.41
C SER A 37 -19.91 1.07 9.08
N ARG A 38 -19.91 1.12 10.42
CA ARG A 38 -19.02 2.03 11.16
C ARG A 38 -17.54 1.70 10.98
N VAL A 39 -17.20 0.40 10.98
CA VAL A 39 -15.83 -0.04 10.69
C VAL A 39 -15.41 0.34 9.28
N ALA A 40 -16.28 0.15 8.28
CA ALA A 40 -16.01 0.57 6.91
C ALA A 40 -15.73 2.08 6.80
N GLU A 41 -16.53 2.92 7.48
CA GLU A 41 -16.29 4.37 7.53
C GLU A 41 -14.91 4.73 8.13
N MET A 42 -14.48 4.03 9.18
CA MET A 42 -13.16 4.28 9.77
C MET A 42 -12.03 3.89 8.82
N ILE A 43 -12.17 2.77 8.10
CA ILE A 43 -11.19 2.34 7.09
C ILE A 43 -11.08 3.39 5.98
N VAL A 44 -12.22 3.86 5.45
CA VAL A 44 -12.24 4.90 4.40
C VAL A 44 -11.56 6.19 4.89
N LYS A 45 -11.79 6.59 6.15
CA LYS A 45 -11.12 7.76 6.74
C LYS A 45 -9.61 7.61 6.82
N ILE A 46 -9.11 6.44 7.20
CA ILE A 46 -7.67 6.15 7.27
C ILE A 46 -7.05 6.21 5.87
N ILE A 47 -7.66 5.56 4.89
CA ILE A 47 -7.20 5.56 3.50
C ILE A 47 -7.16 6.99 2.96
N ASN A 48 -8.23 7.77 3.14
CA ASN A 48 -8.31 9.14 2.65
C ASN A 48 -7.31 10.07 3.37
N LYS A 49 -7.07 9.89 4.67
CA LYS A 49 -6.04 10.64 5.41
C LYS A 49 -4.65 10.41 4.82
N ASN A 50 -4.31 9.16 4.50
CA ASN A 50 -3.02 8.81 3.90
C ASN A 50 -2.88 9.41 2.48
N ASN A 51 -3.94 9.37 1.67
CA ASN A 51 -3.94 9.96 0.34
C ASN A 51 -3.73 11.49 0.36
N ASN A 52 -4.26 12.18 1.38
CA ASN A 52 -4.10 13.62 1.52
C ASN A 52 -2.71 14.03 2.02
N LEU A 53 -2.04 13.18 2.82
CA LEU A 53 -0.63 13.39 3.20
C LEU A 53 0.31 13.29 1.98
N ASN A 54 -0.02 12.42 1.03
CA ASN A 54 0.75 12.28 -0.21
C ASN A 54 0.54 13.48 -1.17
N LYS A 55 -0.56 14.23 -1.05
CA LYS A 55 -0.80 15.43 -1.86
C LYS A 55 0.04 16.64 -1.43
N THR A 56 0.57 16.66 -0.21
CA THR A 56 1.42 17.75 0.27
C THR A 56 2.89 17.60 -0.12
N HIS A 57 3.30 16.49 -0.75
CA HIS A 57 4.68 16.26 -1.19
C HIS A 57 4.93 16.44 -2.69
N SER A 58 3.92 16.79 -3.50
CA SER A 58 4.06 17.00 -4.95
C SER A 58 4.44 18.43 -5.36
N THR A 59 5.04 19.21 -4.46
CA THR A 59 5.72 20.49 -4.80
C THR A 59 7.19 20.46 -4.36
N LEU A 60 7.88 19.36 -4.66
CA LEU A 60 9.29 19.46 -4.96
C LEU A 60 9.41 19.28 -6.47
N ASN A 61 9.48 20.42 -7.16
CA ASN A 61 10.07 20.54 -8.48
C ASN A 61 11.53 20.11 -8.38
N THR A 62 11.78 18.83 -8.22
CA THR A 62 13.09 18.26 -8.52
C THR A 62 13.20 18.28 -10.03
N PRO A 63 14.19 18.99 -10.61
CA PRO A 63 14.44 18.89 -12.03
C PRO A 63 14.61 17.42 -12.37
N CYS A 64 13.90 16.98 -13.41
CA CYS A 64 14.12 15.70 -14.08
C CYS A 64 15.62 15.38 -14.08
N PRO A 65 16.09 14.30 -13.43
CA PRO A 65 17.45 13.85 -13.67
C PRO A 65 17.45 13.37 -15.11
N SER A 66 17.97 14.24 -15.99
CA SER A 66 18.25 13.90 -17.37
C SER A 66 18.87 12.51 -17.40
N LEU A 67 18.19 11.59 -18.08
CA LEU A 67 18.67 10.24 -18.40
C LEU A 67 19.92 10.37 -19.28
N LEU A 68 21.04 10.77 -18.69
CA LEU A 68 22.34 10.56 -19.28
C LEU A 68 22.66 9.09 -19.03
N PRO A 69 22.90 8.28 -20.08
CA PRO A 69 23.28 6.89 -19.92
C PRO A 69 24.53 6.82 -19.06
N ILE A 70 24.42 6.28 -17.85
CA ILE A 70 25.60 5.88 -17.09
C ILE A 70 26.13 4.65 -17.82
N GLU A 71 27.22 4.81 -18.58
CA GLU A 71 27.88 3.69 -19.26
C GLU A 71 28.16 2.58 -18.24
N GLY A 72 27.44 1.45 -18.38
CA GLY A 72 27.66 0.23 -17.61
C GLY A 72 26.98 0.11 -16.24
N GLY A 73 26.10 1.04 -15.85
CA GLY A 73 25.41 1.02 -14.54
C GLY A 73 23.96 0.54 -14.58
N ILE A 74 23.50 -0.15 -13.54
CA ILE A 74 22.06 -0.39 -13.30
C ILE A 74 21.50 0.82 -12.55
N SER A 75 20.57 1.56 -13.18
CA SER A 75 19.82 2.64 -12.53
C SER A 75 18.49 2.09 -12.00
N VAL A 76 18.26 2.21 -10.69
CA VAL A 76 17.00 1.82 -10.05
C VAL A 76 16.16 3.08 -9.86
N VAL A 77 15.00 3.13 -10.52
CA VAL A 77 14.06 4.27 -10.46
C VAL A 77 12.70 3.76 -10.00
N GLU A 78 12.07 4.47 -9.06
CA GLU A 78 10.69 4.25 -8.67
C GLU A 78 9.77 5.13 -9.52
N ALA A 79 9.01 4.53 -10.44
CA ALA A 79 8.12 5.23 -11.37
C ALA A 79 6.91 4.36 -11.76
N ASP A 80 5.81 4.98 -12.21
CA ASP A 80 4.67 4.25 -12.79
C ASP A 80 5.10 3.66 -14.15
N MET A 81 5.11 2.33 -14.23
CA MET A 81 5.50 1.63 -15.45
C MET A 81 4.65 1.97 -16.67
N ARG A 82 3.40 2.42 -16.48
CA ARG A 82 2.55 2.84 -17.59
C ARG A 82 3.07 4.13 -18.23
N GLU A 83 3.49 5.08 -17.43
CA GLU A 83 4.04 6.36 -17.90
C GLU A 83 5.39 6.14 -18.58
N VAL A 84 6.26 5.35 -17.93
CA VAL A 84 7.57 4.97 -18.49
C VAL A 84 7.38 4.30 -19.85
N PHE A 85 6.44 3.37 -19.98
CA PHE A 85 6.16 2.67 -21.23
C PHE A 85 5.71 3.62 -22.34
N GLU A 86 4.80 4.57 -22.06
CA GLU A 86 4.31 5.51 -23.06
C GLU A 86 5.40 6.45 -23.59
N GLU A 87 6.37 6.82 -22.74
CA GLU A 87 7.51 7.67 -23.12
C GLU A 87 8.47 6.93 -24.06
N VAL A 88 8.75 5.66 -23.77
CA VAL A 88 9.82 4.89 -24.43
C VAL A 88 9.33 3.91 -25.51
N LYS A 89 8.02 3.77 -25.72
CA LYS A 89 7.42 2.79 -26.67
C LYS A 89 7.96 2.91 -28.10
N ASN A 90 8.42 4.09 -28.50
CA ASN A 90 8.92 4.36 -29.85
C ASN A 90 10.43 4.10 -29.99
N THR A 91 11.12 3.76 -28.90
CA THR A 91 12.57 3.57 -28.88
C THR A 91 12.90 2.10 -29.16
N SER A 92 13.61 1.84 -30.27
CA SER A 92 13.95 0.47 -30.71
C SER A 92 15.05 -0.22 -29.90
N SER A 93 15.76 0.52 -29.03
CA SER A 93 16.88 0.01 -28.22
C SER A 93 16.49 -0.43 -26.81
N ILE A 94 15.20 -0.40 -26.46
CA ILE A 94 14.71 -0.70 -25.11
C ILE A 94 13.92 -2.01 -25.12
N ALA A 95 14.20 -2.89 -24.15
CA ALA A 95 13.49 -4.14 -23.94
C ALA A 95 12.88 -4.19 -22.54
N PHE A 96 11.66 -4.73 -22.43
CA PHE A 96 10.95 -4.91 -21.17
C PHE A 96 10.97 -6.36 -20.73
N SER A 97 11.22 -6.59 -19.44
CA SER A 97 10.99 -7.88 -18.80
C SER A 97 10.08 -7.69 -17.59
N VAL A 98 9.09 -8.58 -17.45
CA VAL A 98 8.17 -8.57 -16.30
C VAL A 98 8.66 -9.61 -15.30
N ILE A 99 8.95 -9.18 -14.07
CA ILE A 99 9.31 -10.07 -12.97
C ILE A 99 8.05 -10.43 -12.20
N ARG A 100 7.69 -11.71 -12.16
CA ARG A 100 6.57 -12.22 -11.37
C ARG A 100 7.07 -12.83 -10.07
N PHE A 101 6.65 -12.27 -8.95
CA PHE A 101 6.90 -12.87 -7.64
C PHE A 101 5.79 -13.87 -7.31
N SER A 102 6.15 -15.14 -7.14
CA SER A 102 5.26 -16.18 -6.62
C SER A 102 5.56 -16.40 -5.15
N TYR A 103 4.57 -16.17 -4.28
CA TYR A 103 4.68 -16.46 -2.85
C TYR A 103 4.28 -17.91 -2.59
N VAL A 104 5.20 -18.71 -2.06
CA VAL A 104 4.92 -20.06 -1.55
C VAL A 104 4.52 -19.92 -0.08
N SER A 105 3.25 -20.17 0.24
CA SER A 105 2.79 -20.26 1.61
C SER A 105 3.08 -21.66 2.15
N ARG A 106 4.02 -21.78 3.09
CA ARG A 106 4.22 -23.03 3.86
C ARG A 106 3.16 -23.10 4.97
N SER A 107 2.03 -23.72 4.69
CA SER A 107 1.14 -24.24 5.73
C SER A 107 1.51 -25.69 6.02
N GLY A 108 2.43 -25.89 6.96
CA GLY A 108 2.74 -27.20 7.54
C GLY A 108 2.42 -27.17 9.03
N CYS A 109 1.28 -27.75 9.40
CA CYS A 109 0.95 -28.12 10.77
C CYS A 109 0.28 -29.48 10.71
N ASP A 110 1.09 -30.53 10.64
CA ASP A 110 0.71 -31.87 11.10
C ASP A 110 0.97 -31.90 12.61
N PHE A 111 -0.08 -32.10 13.40
CA PHE A 111 -0.03 -32.59 14.78
C PHE A 111 -1.29 -33.42 15.04
#